data_AF-A0A5N3VLH7-F1
#
_entry.id   AF-A0A5N3VLH7-F1
#
_cell.length_a   1.000
_cell.length_b   1.000
_cell.length_c   1.000
_cell.angle_alpha   90.00
_cell.angle_beta   90.00
_cell.angle_gamma   90.00
#
_symmetry.space_group_name_H-M   'P 1'
#
loop_
_entity.id
_entity.type
_entity.pdbx_description
1 polymer ?
#
loop_
_entity_poly.entity_id
_entity_poly.type
_entity_poly.pdbx_seq_one_letter_code
_entity_poly.pdbx_strand_id
1 'polypeptide(L)'
;MQLFVHTQELHTPGQDTVTGQETIAQIKALSILEVADCMPGGKVHGSLAHAGKVRGQTPKVAKQEKQQKTGRAKSCMQYNRRFVNVGPTFGNKKGPNANP
;
A
#
# COMPACT_ATOMS: atom_id res chain seq x y z
N MET A 1 40.37 -8.74 -0.96
CA MET A 1 39.63 -8.27 -2.14
C MET A 1 40.16 -9.02 -3.35
N GLN A 2 39.66 -10.22 -3.62
CA GLN A 2 40.08 -11.02 -4.78
C GLN A 2 38.79 -11.65 -5.31
N LEU A 3 38.09 -10.96 -6.21
CA LEU A 3 36.97 -11.55 -6.95
C LEU A 3 37.52 -12.06 -8.28
N PHE A 4 37.68 -13.37 -8.34
CA PHE A 4 38.07 -14.13 -9.52
C PHE A 4 36.84 -14.24 -10.43
N VAL A 5 36.87 -13.64 -11.61
CA VAL A 5 35.82 -13.83 -12.63
C VAL A 5 36.43 -14.50 -13.84
N HIS A 6 36.00 -15.73 -14.06
CA HIS A 6 36.29 -16.58 -15.20
C HIS A 6 35.57 -16.01 -16.43
N THR A 7 36.33 -15.58 -17.43
CA THR A 7 35.81 -15.15 -18.73
C THR A 7 35.76 -16.34 -19.69
N GLN A 8 34.61 -16.57 -20.31
CA GLN A 8 34.50 -17.34 -21.55
C GLN A 8 34.55 -16.36 -22.73
N GLU A 9 35.49 -16.65 -23.62
CA GLU A 9 35.90 -15.98 -24.86
C GLU A 9 34.77 -15.58 -25.80
N LEU A 10 34.87 -14.38 -26.39
CA LEU A 10 34.58 -14.17 -27.81
C LEU A 10 35.65 -13.26 -28.45
N HIS A 11 36.25 -13.81 -29.50
CA HIS A 11 37.43 -13.38 -30.24
C HIS A 11 37.23 -12.12 -31.13
N THR A 12 38.16 -11.14 -31.01
CA THR A 12 39.00 -10.39 -32.01
C THR A 12 38.38 -9.67 -33.24
N PRO A 13 38.96 -8.56 -33.79
CA PRO A 13 40.39 -8.20 -33.80
C PRO A 13 40.77 -6.74 -33.45
N GLY A 14 41.97 -6.56 -32.88
CA GLY A 14 42.63 -5.25 -32.71
C GLY A 14 42.97 -4.92 -31.26
N GLN A 15 43.91 -5.67 -30.67
CA GLN A 15 44.34 -5.56 -29.27
C GLN A 15 45.22 -4.33 -29.02
N ASP A 16 44.78 -3.49 -28.09
CA ASP A 16 45.58 -3.05 -26.93
C ASP A 16 44.63 -2.98 -25.72
N THR A 17 44.28 -4.15 -25.19
CA THR A 17 43.50 -4.29 -23.96
C THR A 17 44.43 -4.07 -22.77
N VAL A 18 44.49 -2.84 -22.26
CA VAL A 18 45.26 -2.55 -21.05
C VAL A 18 44.54 -3.17 -19.85
N THR A 19 45.04 -4.34 -19.47
CA THR A 19 44.63 -5.07 -18.28
C THR A 19 45.47 -4.51 -17.12
N GLY A 20 45.06 -3.39 -16.55
CA GLY A 20 45.83 -2.72 -15.51
C GLY A 20 44.95 -1.92 -14.56
N GLN A 21 45.35 -1.86 -13.29
CA GLN A 21 44.85 -0.86 -12.34
C GLN A 21 45.38 0.52 -12.76
N GLU A 22 44.80 1.10 -13.79
CA GLU A 22 45.10 2.48 -14.15
C GLU A 22 44.32 3.40 -13.21
N THR A 23 45.05 4.16 -12.39
CA THR A 23 44.48 5.25 -11.61
C THR A 23 43.80 6.22 -12.58
N ILE A 24 42.58 6.68 -12.24
CA ILE A 24 41.67 7.52 -13.05
C ILE A 24 42.35 8.69 -13.79
N ALA A 25 43.52 9.12 -13.33
CA ALA A 25 44.38 10.13 -13.93
C ALA A 25 44.82 9.88 -15.38
N GLN A 26 44.73 8.66 -15.92
CA GLN A 26 45.22 8.33 -17.28
C GLN A 26 44.15 8.38 -18.38
N ILE A 27 42.90 8.66 -18.04
CA ILE A 27 41.80 8.72 -19.01
C ILE A 27 41.84 10.06 -19.76
N LYS A 28 41.94 10.00 -21.09
CA LYS A 28 42.01 11.16 -21.99
C LYS A 28 40.73 12.01 -21.86
N ALA A 29 40.86 13.33 -21.81
CA ALA A 29 39.84 14.32 -21.40
C ALA A 29 38.54 14.41 -22.26
N LEU A 30 38.25 13.44 -23.13
CA LEU A 30 37.07 13.42 -24.01
C LEU A 30 36.27 12.08 -23.99
N SER A 31 36.50 11.20 -23.02
CA SER A 31 35.70 9.96 -22.89
C SER A 31 34.46 10.16 -22.03
N ILE A 32 33.30 9.70 -22.52
CA ILE A 32 32.05 9.63 -21.75
C ILE A 32 32.12 8.39 -20.87
N LEU A 33 32.12 8.60 -19.54
CA LEU A 33 32.06 7.54 -18.56
C LEU A 33 30.61 7.40 -18.06
N GLU A 34 29.96 6.28 -18.37
CA GLU A 34 28.65 5.96 -17.81
C GLU A 34 28.84 5.07 -16.57
N VAL A 35 28.70 5.67 -15.39
CA VAL A 35 28.77 4.95 -14.12
C VAL A 35 27.36 4.55 -13.71
N ALA A 36 27.01 3.28 -13.90
CA ALA A 36 25.75 2.72 -13.44
C ALA A 36 25.88 2.24 -11.98
N ASP A 37 25.88 3.17 -11.03
CA ASP A 37 25.82 2.82 -9.61
C ASP A 37 24.36 2.51 -9.21
N CYS A 38 24.04 1.24 -9.01
CA CYS A 38 22.84 0.84 -8.28
C CYS A 38 22.97 1.29 -6.81
N MET A 39 22.32 2.40 -6.43
CA MET A 39 22.31 2.86 -5.03
C MET A 39 21.81 1.75 -4.08
N PRO A 40 22.47 1.52 -2.93
CA PRO A 40 22.01 0.61 -1.90
C PRO A 40 20.82 1.23 -1.15
N GLY A 41 19.66 1.16 -1.79
CA GLY A 41 18.36 1.56 -1.29
C GLY A 41 17.33 0.77 -2.08
N GLY A 42 17.18 -0.51 -1.72
CA GLY A 42 16.56 -1.54 -2.55
C GLY A 42 15.15 -1.22 -3.06
N LYS A 43 14.79 -1.92 -4.14
CA LYS A 43 13.46 -1.95 -4.74
C LYS A 43 12.40 -2.26 -3.68
N VAL A 44 11.72 -1.23 -3.21
CA VAL A 44 10.59 -1.36 -2.27
C VAL A 44 9.52 -2.22 -2.95
N HIS A 45 9.29 -3.43 -2.42
CA HIS A 45 8.27 -4.32 -2.95
C HIS A 45 6.91 -3.95 -2.33
N GLY A 46 5.93 -3.69 -3.19
CA GLY A 46 4.63 -3.11 -2.82
C GLY A 46 4.52 -1.65 -3.23
N SER A 47 3.95 -1.40 -4.41
CA SER A 47 3.69 -0.04 -4.88
C SER A 47 2.59 0.61 -4.04
N LEU A 48 2.80 1.85 -3.61
CA LEU A 48 1.76 2.67 -2.98
C LEU A 48 0.65 3.13 -3.95
N ALA A 49 0.70 2.70 -5.21
CA ALA A 49 -0.21 3.08 -6.29
C ALA A 49 -1.70 2.80 -5.99
N HIS A 50 -2.01 1.90 -5.07
CA HIS A 50 -3.38 1.55 -4.67
C HIS A 50 -3.81 2.14 -3.33
N ALA A 51 -2.97 2.98 -2.69
CA ALA A 51 -3.33 3.63 -1.44
C ALA A 51 -4.58 4.50 -1.64
N GLY A 52 -5.60 4.28 -0.81
CA GLY A 52 -6.85 5.05 -0.87
C GLY A 52 -7.79 4.73 -2.03
N LYS A 53 -7.46 3.77 -2.92
CA LYS A 53 -8.29 3.40 -4.09
C LYS A 53 -9.77 3.19 -3.73
N VAL A 54 -10.04 2.41 -2.68
CA VAL A 54 -11.41 2.09 -2.26
C VAL A 54 -12.13 3.32 -1.70
N ARG A 55 -11.44 4.15 -0.92
CA ARG A 55 -12.02 5.37 -0.33
C ARG A 55 -12.38 6.42 -1.39
N GLY A 56 -11.63 6.48 -2.49
CA GLY A 56 -11.91 7.38 -3.61
C GLY A 56 -12.99 6.83 -4.56
N GLN A 57 -13.09 5.50 -4.69
CA GLN A 57 -14.11 4.85 -5.52
C GLN A 57 -15.51 4.90 -4.89
N THR A 58 -15.61 4.82 -3.56
CA THR A 58 -16.91 4.84 -2.88
C THR A 58 -17.56 6.22 -2.96
N PRO A 59 -18.84 6.34 -3.36
CA PRO A 59 -19.53 7.62 -3.39
C PRO A 59 -19.61 8.22 -1.98
N LYS A 60 -19.40 9.53 -1.87
CA LYS A 60 -19.47 10.24 -0.59
C LYS A 60 -20.93 10.52 -0.22
N VAL A 61 -21.54 9.62 0.54
CA VAL A 61 -22.91 9.80 1.05
C VAL A 61 -22.90 10.81 2.20
N ALA A 62 -23.71 11.85 2.11
CA ALA A 62 -23.91 12.84 3.17
C ALA A 62 -24.65 12.22 4.36
N LYS A 63 -24.31 12.64 5.58
CA LYS A 63 -25.04 12.20 6.77
C LYS A 63 -26.40 12.89 6.80
N GLN A 64 -27.46 12.09 6.92
CA GLN A 64 -28.79 12.61 7.20
C GLN A 64 -28.89 12.97 8.69
N GLU A 65 -29.52 14.10 9.00
CA GLU A 65 -29.77 14.49 10.38
C GLU A 65 -30.93 13.65 10.95
N LYS A 66 -30.70 12.99 12.08
CA LYS A 66 -31.74 12.29 12.83
C LYS A 66 -31.71 12.77 14.28
N GLN A 67 -32.82 13.37 14.72
CA GLN A 67 -32.96 13.82 16.09
C GLN A 67 -32.99 12.63 17.05
N GLN A 68 -32.05 12.60 18.00
CA GLN A 68 -31.97 11.57 19.02
C GLN A 68 -32.15 12.21 20.39
N LYS A 69 -33.10 11.69 21.17
CA LYS A 69 -33.23 12.05 22.59
C LYS A 69 -32.06 11.47 23.37
N THR A 70 -31.58 12.19 24.38
CA THR A 70 -30.48 11.78 25.26
C THR A 70 -30.96 11.64 26.71
N GLY A 71 -30.13 11.03 27.56
CA GLY A 71 -30.39 10.89 29.00
C GLY A 71 -31.63 10.07 29.35
N ARG A 72 -32.34 10.49 30.40
CA ARG A 72 -33.52 9.79 30.95
C ARG A 72 -34.61 9.57 29.90
N ALA A 73 -34.83 10.55 29.02
CA ALA A 73 -35.84 10.46 27.96
C ALA A 73 -35.53 9.32 26.97
N LYS A 74 -34.26 9.06 26.68
CA LYS A 74 -33.82 7.93 25.83
C LYS A 74 -34.09 6.59 26.52
N SER A 75 -33.75 6.49 27.80
CA SER A 75 -33.94 5.26 28.58
C SER A 75 -35.43 4.90 28.72
N CYS A 76 -36.31 5.88 28.97
CA CYS A 76 -37.76 5.66 28.98
C CYS A 76 -38.28 5.13 27.64
N MET A 77 -37.83 5.73 26.53
CA MET A 77 -38.23 5.28 25.19
C MET A 77 -37.74 3.85 24.90
N GLN A 78 -36.53 3.50 25.32
CA GLN A 78 -35.95 2.17 25.12
C GLN A 78 -36.66 1.10 25.95
N TYR A 79 -37.04 1.40 27.19
CA TYR A 79 -37.83 0.50 28.04
C TYR A 79 -39.19 0.20 27.39
N ASN A 80 -39.91 1.24 26.99
CA ASN A 80 -41.21 1.08 26.33
C ASN A 80 -41.07 0.25 25.03
N ARG A 81 -40.04 0.50 24.22
CA ARG A 81 -39.75 -0.28 22.99
C ARG A 81 -39.35 -1.73 23.22
N ARG A 82 -38.82 -2.08 24.39
CA ARG A 82 -38.31 -3.45 24.68
C ARG A 82 -39.30 -4.31 25.46
N PHE A 83 -40.09 -3.70 26.34
CA PHE A 83 -40.86 -4.44 27.33
C PHE A 83 -42.35 -4.11 27.31
N VAL A 84 -42.72 -2.83 27.20
CA VAL A 84 -44.14 -2.43 27.25
C VAL A 84 -44.84 -2.65 25.91
N ASN A 85 -44.20 -2.21 24.82
CA ASN A 85 -44.78 -2.23 23.49
C ASN A 85 -44.55 -3.56 22.75
N VAL A 86 -43.73 -4.46 23.30
CA VAL A 86 -43.47 -5.78 22.71
C VAL A 86 -44.40 -6.79 23.37
N GLY A 87 -45.45 -7.20 22.66
CA GLY A 87 -46.31 -8.30 23.10
C GLY A 87 -45.63 -9.67 22.92
N PRO A 88 -45.99 -10.69 23.73
CA PRO A 88 -45.56 -12.05 23.51
C PRO A 88 -46.16 -12.55 22.19
N THR A 89 -45.32 -12.56 21.14
CA THR A 89 -45.68 -13.09 19.83
C THR A 89 -45.24 -14.55 19.76
N PHE A 90 -46.07 -15.38 19.13
CA PHE A 90 -45.74 -16.77 18.87
C PHE A 90 -44.70 -16.85 17.73
N GLY A 91 -43.65 -17.65 17.91
CA GLY A 91 -42.53 -17.79 16.96
C GLY A 91 -41.28 -17.00 17.34
N ASN A 92 -40.31 -16.94 16.41
CA ASN A 92 -39.01 -16.32 16.67
C ASN A 92 -39.12 -14.79 16.75
N LYS A 93 -38.59 -14.20 17.83
CA LYS A 93 -38.58 -12.75 18.02
C LYS A 93 -37.70 -12.07 16.97
N LYS A 94 -38.29 -11.17 16.16
CA LYS A 94 -37.53 -10.33 15.22
C LYS A 94 -36.61 -9.37 15.98
N GLY A 95 -35.38 -9.23 15.49
CA GLY A 95 -34.38 -8.34 16.07
C GLY A 95 -34.67 -6.86 15.78
N PRO A 96 -34.12 -5.92 16.57
CA PRO A 96 -34.35 -4.47 16.40
C PRO A 96 -33.88 -3.87 15.07
N ASN A 97 -32.96 -4.53 14.37
CA ASN A 97 -32.39 -4.11 13.09
C ASN A 97 -32.56 -5.21 12.04
N ALA A 98 -33.73 -5.87 12.04
CA ALA A 98 -34.07 -6.85 11.01
C ALA A 98 -34.56 -6.13 9.75
N ASN A 99 -33.85 -6.33 8.65
CA ASN A 99 -34.35 -5.99 7.33
C ASN A 99 -35.39 -7.05 6.90
N PRO A 100 -36.39 -6.68 6.09
CA PRO A 100 -37.43 -7.60 5.62
C PRO A 100 -36.86 -8.80 4.87
#